data_AF-A0A1M7H6N3-F1
#
_entry.id   AF-A0A1M7H6N3-F1
#
_cell.length_a   1.000
_cell.length_b   1.000
_cell.length_c   1.000
_cell.angle_alpha   90.00
_cell.angle_beta   90.00
_cell.angle_gamma   90.00
#
_symmetry.space_group_name_H-M   'P 1'
#
loop_
_entity.id
_entity.type
_entity.pdbx_description
1 polymer ?
#
loop_
_entity_poly.entity_id
_entity_poly.type
_entity_poly.pdbx_seq_one_letter_code
_entity_poly.pdbx_strand_id
1 'polypeptide(L)'
;MLLAERYRMEAPLGHGGMGQVWRAHDELLQRDLAVKILPFAASDEVARERFRVEARAAARVVHPQVVTVYDYEVDGDAAYLIMELVDGGHLGEELAAHGPMDPARVLDIGAQVARGLDTAHQHGVVHRDIKPSNLLLAEDGTVKIADFGIARLLDDSAAALTLTGQVLGTSLYLAPERARGQAAGPASDVYALGCVLYELLTGRPPFDEHSAVAALLRHVETPPIPPSALRPGTPPGVERCLLEMLVKDPEQRPPASQVASWCRSAILAEQQVTDQEPPAATCTATVPLPVAESAYVPEPAPVPERAAHAAPRPFARAHWWASARRRARALVEQPIPAVPE
;
A
#
# COMPACT_ATOMS: atom_id res chain seq x y z
N MET A 1 3.72 7.23 -29.52
CA MET A 1 2.33 7.70 -29.74
C MET A 1 2.20 9.07 -29.09
N LEU A 2 1.50 10.01 -29.72
CA LEU A 2 1.23 11.34 -29.18
C LEU A 2 -0.28 11.47 -28.99
N LEU A 3 -0.72 11.57 -27.74
CA LEU A 3 -2.13 11.71 -27.38
C LEU A 3 -2.51 13.18 -27.32
N ALA A 4 -3.68 13.54 -27.90
CA ALA A 4 -4.21 14.91 -27.92
C ALA A 4 -3.19 15.97 -28.39
N GLU A 5 -2.28 15.58 -29.30
CA GLU A 5 -1.16 16.41 -29.79
C GLU A 5 -0.24 16.99 -28.68
N ARG A 6 -0.29 16.44 -27.47
CA ARG A 6 0.37 17.01 -26.27
C ARG A 6 1.12 15.99 -25.42
N TYR A 7 0.54 14.82 -25.18
CA TYR A 7 1.09 13.84 -24.25
C TYR A 7 1.84 12.75 -25.02
N ARG A 8 3.17 12.80 -25.02
CA ARG A 8 4.01 11.81 -25.71
C ARG A 8 4.20 10.58 -24.83
N MET A 9 3.59 9.47 -25.23
CA MET A 9 3.70 8.18 -24.53
C MET A 9 5.13 7.61 -24.68
N GLU A 10 5.78 7.27 -23.57
CA GLU A 10 7.19 6.86 -23.56
C GLU A 10 7.36 5.36 -23.25
N ALA A 11 6.93 4.93 -22.07
CA ALA A 11 7.14 3.57 -21.59
C ALA A 11 6.01 3.10 -20.67
N PRO A 12 5.64 1.81 -20.70
CA PRO A 12 4.68 1.26 -19.74
C PRO A 12 5.30 1.25 -18.34
N LEU A 13 4.53 1.69 -17.34
CA LEU A 13 4.89 1.63 -15.92
C LEU A 13 4.33 0.36 -15.25
N GLY A 14 3.16 -0.10 -15.71
CA GLY A 14 2.53 -1.29 -15.15
C GLY A 14 1.20 -1.65 -15.82
N HIS A 15 0.70 -2.84 -15.50
CA HIS A 15 -0.60 -3.34 -15.93
C HIS A 15 -1.46 -3.58 -14.69
N GLY A 16 -2.54 -2.82 -14.53
CA GLY A 16 -3.55 -3.03 -13.49
C GLY A 16 -4.75 -3.80 -14.02
N GLY A 17 -5.64 -4.25 -13.13
CA GLY A 17 -6.85 -5.00 -13.51
C GLY A 17 -7.85 -4.24 -14.39
N MET A 18 -7.72 -2.92 -14.50
CA MET A 18 -8.64 -2.04 -15.22
C MET A 18 -7.96 -1.20 -16.31
N GLY A 19 -6.66 -1.40 -16.59
CA GLY A 19 -5.98 -0.60 -17.61
C GLY A 19 -4.46 -0.66 -17.54
N GLN A 20 -3.83 -0.06 -18.55
CA GLN A 20 -2.37 0.11 -18.60
C GLN A 20 -2.00 1.51 -18.13
N VAL A 21 -0.94 1.61 -17.33
CA VAL A 21 -0.38 2.90 -16.92
C VAL A 21 0.95 3.10 -17.63
N TRP A 22 1.13 4.28 -18.21
CA TRP A 22 2.29 4.65 -19.00
C TRP A 22 2.94 5.91 -18.43
N ARG A 23 4.27 5.98 -18.49
CA ARG A 23 5.01 7.23 -18.40
C ARG A 23 4.81 7.97 -19.71
N ALA A 24 4.47 9.24 -19.62
CA ALA A 24 4.40 10.14 -20.77
C ALA A 24 5.03 11.49 -20.43
N HIS A 25 5.37 12.24 -21.48
CA HIS A 25 5.89 13.59 -21.37
C HIS A 25 4.83 14.59 -21.85
N ASP A 26 4.53 15.60 -21.04
CA ASP A 26 3.69 16.74 -21.45
C ASP A 26 4.53 17.72 -22.25
N GLU A 27 4.39 17.72 -23.57
CA GLU A 27 5.16 18.57 -24.48
C GLU A 27 4.88 20.07 -24.28
N LEU A 28 3.72 20.43 -23.72
CA LEU A 28 3.38 21.83 -23.46
C LEU A 28 4.01 22.33 -22.15
N LEU A 29 3.87 21.56 -21.07
CA LEU A 29 4.37 21.95 -19.75
C LEU A 29 5.78 21.45 -19.44
N GLN A 30 6.38 20.66 -20.34
CA GLN A 30 7.73 20.12 -20.25
C GLN A 30 7.98 19.37 -18.94
N ARG A 31 7.08 18.43 -18.61
CA ARG A 31 7.15 17.59 -17.41
C ARG A 31 6.73 16.17 -17.68
N ASP A 32 7.29 15.24 -16.91
CA ASP A 32 6.89 13.84 -16.96
C ASP A 32 5.63 13.62 -16.11
N LEU A 33 4.79 12.71 -16.58
CA LEU A 33 3.51 12.38 -15.96
C LEU A 33 3.14 10.92 -16.21
N ALA A 34 2.09 10.46 -15.53
CA ALA A 34 1.50 9.16 -15.77
C ALA A 34 0.19 9.28 -16.56
N VAL A 35 -0.04 8.37 -17.50
CA VAL A 35 -1.27 8.27 -18.27
C VAL A 35 -1.86 6.89 -18.05
N LYS A 36 -3.06 6.83 -17.46
CA LYS A 36 -3.82 5.59 -17.33
C LYS A 36 -4.79 5.46 -18.51
N ILE A 37 -4.69 4.35 -19.22
CA ILE A 37 -5.52 4.03 -20.38
C ILE A 37 -6.63 3.09 -19.94
N LEU A 38 -7.87 3.50 -20.16
CA LEU A 38 -9.08 2.79 -19.76
C LEU A 38 -9.91 2.51 -21.02
N PRO A 39 -9.84 1.28 -21.56
CA PRO A 39 -10.62 0.92 -22.73
C PRO A 39 -12.10 0.87 -22.37
N PHE A 40 -12.97 1.31 -23.28
CA PHE A 40 -14.40 1.11 -23.19
C PHE A 40 -14.95 0.69 -24.55
N ALA A 41 -16.08 -0.02 -24.58
CA ALA A 41 -16.72 -0.34 -25.86
C ALA A 41 -17.19 0.97 -26.52
N ALA A 42 -16.82 1.22 -27.77
CA ALA A 42 -17.13 2.48 -28.49
C ALA A 42 -18.62 2.86 -28.51
N SER A 43 -19.53 1.91 -28.26
CA SER A 43 -20.98 2.11 -28.20
C SER A 43 -21.54 2.46 -26.81
N ASP A 44 -20.74 2.38 -25.74
CA ASP A 44 -21.22 2.58 -24.36
C ASP A 44 -21.07 4.03 -23.88
N GLU A 45 -21.94 4.88 -24.42
CA GLU A 45 -22.03 6.30 -24.06
C GLU A 45 -22.34 6.51 -22.56
N VAL A 46 -23.05 5.56 -21.94
CA VAL A 46 -23.39 5.60 -20.51
C VAL A 46 -22.14 5.36 -19.66
N ALA A 47 -21.32 4.38 -20.02
CA ALA A 47 -20.04 4.15 -19.36
C ALA A 47 -19.11 5.36 -19.50
N ARG A 48 -19.06 5.98 -20.69
CA ARG A 48 -18.23 7.16 -20.95
C ARG A 48 -18.63 8.36 -20.07
N GLU A 49 -19.93 8.65 -19.95
CA GLU A 49 -20.38 9.76 -19.10
C GLU A 49 -20.14 9.48 -17.60
N ARG A 50 -20.34 8.24 -17.15
CA ARG A 50 -20.01 7.84 -15.77
C ARG A 50 -18.52 8.03 -15.47
N PHE A 51 -17.67 7.54 -16.36
CA PHE A 51 -16.23 7.70 -16.24
C PHE A 51 -15.83 9.18 -16.15
N ARG A 52 -16.43 10.03 -17.00
CA ARG A 52 -16.19 11.47 -16.98
C ARG A 52 -16.61 12.12 -15.65
N VAL A 53 -17.75 11.73 -15.09
CA VAL A 53 -18.22 12.22 -13.78
C VAL A 53 -17.25 11.82 -12.67
N GLU A 54 -16.75 10.59 -12.69
CA GLU A 54 -15.81 10.08 -11.69
C GLU A 54 -14.41 10.68 -11.81
N ALA A 55 -13.89 10.83 -13.03
CA ALA A 55 -12.64 11.54 -13.28
C ALA A 55 -12.71 12.98 -12.72
N ARG A 56 -13.85 13.66 -12.90
CA ARG A 56 -14.10 14.99 -12.30
C ARG A 56 -14.19 14.93 -10.77
N ALA A 57 -14.78 13.90 -10.21
CA ALA A 57 -14.86 13.73 -8.76
C ALA A 57 -13.47 13.51 -8.15
N ALA A 58 -12.65 12.64 -8.76
CA ALA A 58 -11.28 12.40 -8.35
C ALA A 58 -10.42 13.67 -8.49
N ALA A 59 -10.56 14.42 -9.59
CA ALA A 59 -9.82 15.67 -9.81
C ALA A 59 -10.15 16.79 -8.80
N ARG A 60 -11.25 16.70 -8.06
CA ARG A 60 -11.57 17.65 -6.97
C ARG A 60 -10.75 17.41 -5.71
N VAL A 61 -10.20 16.21 -5.54
CA VAL A 61 -9.45 15.84 -4.34
C VAL A 61 -7.99 16.26 -4.54
N VAL A 62 -7.65 17.46 -4.06
CA VAL A 62 -6.27 17.95 -4.06
C VAL A 62 -5.69 17.78 -2.65
N HIS A 63 -4.75 16.84 -2.50
CA HIS A 63 -4.12 16.56 -1.22
C HIS A 63 -2.73 15.95 -1.42
N PRO A 64 -1.73 16.21 -0.55
CA PRO A 64 -0.37 15.68 -0.72
C PRO A 64 -0.31 14.15 -0.80
N GLN A 65 -1.20 13.45 -0.06
CA GLN A 65 -1.31 11.99 -0.04
C GLN A 65 -2.30 11.42 -1.09
N VAL A 66 -2.71 12.21 -2.08
CA VAL A 66 -3.56 11.75 -3.20
C VAL A 66 -2.84 12.06 -4.51
N VAL A 67 -2.80 11.09 -5.42
CA VAL A 67 -2.27 11.32 -6.77
C VAL A 67 -3.14 12.37 -7.46
N THR A 68 -2.51 13.44 -7.92
CA THR A 68 -3.24 14.52 -8.58
C THR A 68 -3.63 14.13 -9.99
N VAL A 69 -4.91 14.26 -10.34
CA VAL A 69 -5.38 14.16 -11.72
C VAL A 69 -5.25 15.54 -12.38
N TYR A 70 -4.50 15.62 -13.48
CA TYR A 70 -4.28 16.86 -14.22
C TYR A 70 -5.28 17.06 -15.35
N ASP A 71 -5.61 15.98 -16.06
CA ASP A 71 -6.43 16.06 -17.26
C ASP A 71 -7.18 14.77 -17.53
N TYR A 72 -8.19 14.87 -18.38
CA TYR A 72 -8.98 13.74 -18.85
C TYR A 72 -9.26 13.89 -20.34
N GLU A 73 -8.86 12.89 -21.11
CA GLU A 73 -9.02 12.88 -22.56
C GLU A 73 -9.73 11.62 -23.03
N VAL A 74 -10.38 11.72 -24.18
CA VAL A 74 -10.98 10.58 -24.89
C VAL A 74 -10.45 10.57 -26.30
N ASP A 75 -9.88 9.44 -26.71
CA ASP A 75 -9.40 9.24 -28.08
C ASP A 75 -9.81 7.83 -28.55
N GLY A 76 -10.66 7.79 -29.57
CA GLY A 76 -11.26 6.56 -30.09
C GLY A 76 -12.15 5.85 -29.05
N ASP A 77 -11.78 4.61 -28.74
CA ASP A 77 -12.45 3.68 -27.83
C ASP A 77 -11.77 3.60 -26.44
N ALA A 78 -10.95 4.60 -26.10
CA ALA A 78 -10.25 4.66 -24.83
C ALA A 78 -10.36 6.03 -24.17
N ALA A 79 -10.45 5.98 -22.84
CA ALA A 79 -10.33 7.12 -21.95
C ALA A 79 -8.91 7.17 -21.41
N TYR A 80 -8.37 8.37 -21.31
CA TYR A 80 -7.02 8.62 -20.83
C TYR A 80 -7.10 9.55 -19.64
N LEU A 81 -6.60 9.08 -18.50
CA LEU A 81 -6.49 9.87 -17.29
C LEU A 81 -5.04 10.31 -17.13
N ILE A 82 -4.81 11.61 -17.21
CA ILE A 82 -3.49 12.22 -17.11
C ILE A 82 -3.29 12.62 -15.65
N MET A 83 -2.26 12.10 -15.01
CA MET A 83 -2.07 12.21 -13.58
C MET A 83 -0.61 12.39 -13.18
N GLU A 84 -0.41 12.80 -11.94
CA GLU A 84 0.89 12.90 -11.29
C GLU A 84 1.67 11.58 -11.44
N LEU A 85 2.92 11.70 -11.88
CA LEU A 85 3.86 10.58 -11.84
C LEU A 85 4.48 10.52 -10.45
N VAL A 86 4.35 9.37 -9.80
CA VAL A 86 5.00 9.08 -8.52
C VAL A 86 6.09 8.05 -8.77
N ASP A 87 7.34 8.49 -8.68
CA ASP A 87 8.51 7.62 -8.81
C ASP A 87 8.82 6.97 -7.45
N GLY A 88 8.95 5.64 -7.41
CA GLY A 88 9.32 4.88 -6.21
C GLY A 88 8.54 3.57 -5.97
N GLY A 89 7.57 3.26 -6.82
CA GLY A 89 6.83 2.00 -6.79
C GLY A 89 5.63 2.06 -5.84
N HIS A 90 5.22 0.90 -5.31
CA HIS A 90 4.07 0.82 -4.40
C HIS A 90 4.34 -0.04 -3.16
N LEU A 91 3.55 0.13 -2.10
CA LEU A 91 3.78 -0.55 -0.82
C LEU A 91 3.79 -2.08 -0.91
N GLY A 92 3.09 -2.67 -1.89
CA GLY A 92 3.17 -4.11 -2.16
C GLY A 92 4.54 -4.59 -2.64
N GLU A 93 5.24 -3.80 -3.46
CA GLU A 93 6.61 -4.11 -3.91
C GLU A 93 7.59 -3.93 -2.76
N GLU A 94 7.42 -2.85 -1.98
CA GLU A 94 8.22 -2.58 -0.78
C GLU A 94 8.14 -3.75 0.21
N LEU A 95 6.92 -4.23 0.50
CA LEU A 95 6.70 -5.37 1.39
C LEU A 95 7.32 -6.67 0.83
N ALA A 96 7.19 -6.91 -0.48
CA ALA A 96 7.77 -8.09 -1.12
C ALA A 96 9.31 -8.08 -1.11
N ALA A 97 9.92 -6.89 -1.22
CA ALA A 97 11.36 -6.71 -1.26
C ALA A 97 12.01 -6.74 0.14
N HIS A 98 11.36 -6.13 1.13
CA HIS A 98 11.95 -5.87 2.46
C HIS A 98 11.29 -6.65 3.60
N GLY A 99 10.12 -7.26 3.36
CA GLY A 99 9.35 -7.95 4.39
C GLY A 99 8.60 -6.99 5.32
N PRO A 100 8.10 -7.49 6.46
CA PRO A 100 7.28 -6.72 7.39
C PRO A 100 7.99 -5.46 7.90
N MET A 101 7.24 -4.37 8.05
CA MET A 101 7.73 -3.05 8.44
C MET A 101 7.61 -2.80 9.94
N ASP A 102 8.51 -2.00 10.52
CA ASP A 102 8.43 -1.64 11.93
C ASP A 102 7.16 -0.86 12.30
N PRO A 103 6.64 -1.00 13.54
CA PRO A 103 5.38 -0.38 13.96
C PRO A 103 5.33 1.13 13.70
N ALA A 104 6.41 1.86 13.97
CA ALA A 104 6.49 3.29 13.72
C ALA A 104 6.30 3.64 12.23
N ARG A 105 6.86 2.84 11.32
CA ARG A 105 6.69 3.03 9.87
C ARG A 105 5.27 2.70 9.42
N VAL A 106 4.68 1.64 9.97
CA VAL A 106 3.27 1.28 9.69
C VAL A 106 2.32 2.40 10.15
N LEU A 107 2.55 2.97 11.33
CA LEU A 107 1.77 4.10 11.83
C LEU A 107 1.97 5.35 10.97
N ASP A 108 3.18 5.64 10.52
CA ASP A 108 3.44 6.79 9.63
C ASP A 108 2.66 6.65 8.31
N ILE A 109 2.74 5.48 7.68
CA ILE A 109 1.95 5.15 6.47
C ILE A 109 0.45 5.29 6.77
N GLY A 110 -0.02 4.73 7.89
CA GLY A 110 -1.42 4.83 8.32
C GLY A 110 -1.89 6.28 8.48
N ALA A 111 -1.07 7.13 9.10
CA ALA A 111 -1.37 8.55 9.27
C ALA A 111 -1.46 9.28 7.93
N GLN A 112 -0.53 9.00 7.01
CA GLN A 112 -0.50 9.60 5.68
C GLN A 112 -1.75 9.22 4.87
N VAL A 113 -2.01 7.92 4.72
CA VAL A 113 -3.14 7.43 3.92
C VAL A 113 -4.48 7.85 4.51
N ALA A 114 -4.63 7.79 5.84
CA ALA A 114 -5.86 8.20 6.51
C ALA A 114 -6.20 9.69 6.28
N ARG A 115 -5.20 10.59 6.20
CA ARG A 115 -5.44 12.00 5.84
C ARG A 115 -5.90 12.18 4.40
N GLY A 116 -5.34 11.41 3.47
CA GLY A 116 -5.78 11.41 2.08
C GLY A 116 -7.23 10.92 1.95
N LEU A 117 -7.57 9.83 2.63
CA LEU A 117 -8.93 9.30 2.68
C LEU A 117 -9.92 10.28 3.31
N ASP A 118 -9.58 10.89 4.45
CA ASP A 118 -10.43 11.88 5.11
C ASP A 118 -10.75 13.06 4.17
N THR A 119 -9.75 13.57 3.44
CA THR A 119 -9.96 14.64 2.45
C THR A 119 -10.86 14.18 1.31
N ALA A 120 -10.67 12.97 0.79
CA ALA A 120 -11.55 12.42 -0.24
C ALA A 120 -13.00 12.26 0.25
N HIS A 121 -13.18 11.73 1.46
CA HIS A 121 -14.49 11.51 2.07
C HIS A 121 -15.24 12.82 2.30
N GLN A 122 -14.55 13.90 2.68
CA GLN A 122 -15.13 15.25 2.80
C GLN A 122 -15.62 15.82 1.46
N HIS A 123 -15.02 15.38 0.34
CA HIS A 123 -15.47 15.71 -1.01
C HIS A 123 -16.52 14.72 -1.56
N GLY A 124 -17.01 13.79 -0.74
CA GLY A 124 -17.99 12.78 -1.12
C GLY A 124 -17.41 11.66 -2.01
N VAL A 125 -16.09 11.51 -2.05
CA VAL A 125 -15.40 10.50 -2.85
C VAL A 125 -14.98 9.34 -1.96
N VAL A 126 -15.44 8.13 -2.28
CA VAL A 126 -15.03 6.87 -1.62
C VAL A 126 -14.10 6.11 -2.58
N HIS A 127 -12.98 5.61 -2.07
CA HIS A 127 -11.93 5.00 -2.89
C HIS A 127 -12.32 3.61 -3.42
N ARG A 128 -12.84 2.73 -2.56
CA ARG A 128 -13.39 1.38 -2.86
C ARG A 128 -12.40 0.30 -3.27
N ASP A 129 -11.12 0.63 -3.47
CA ASP A 129 -10.07 -0.34 -3.81
C ASP A 129 -8.75 -0.06 -3.09
N ILE A 130 -8.79 0.25 -1.78
CA ILE A 130 -7.56 0.42 -1.01
C ILE A 130 -6.85 -0.94 -0.88
N LYS A 131 -5.60 -1.01 -1.34
CA LYS A 131 -4.72 -2.18 -1.31
C LYS A 131 -3.26 -1.73 -1.51
N PRO A 132 -2.26 -2.57 -1.22
CA PRO A 132 -0.85 -2.13 -1.25
C PRO A 132 -0.37 -1.66 -2.63
N SER A 133 -0.94 -2.16 -3.73
CA SER A 133 -0.58 -1.72 -5.08
C SER A 133 -1.20 -0.40 -5.52
N ASN A 134 -2.19 0.12 -4.80
CA ASN A 134 -2.77 1.45 -5.04
C ASN A 134 -2.20 2.53 -4.09
N LEU A 135 -1.24 2.18 -3.25
CA LEU A 135 -0.54 3.09 -2.34
C LEU A 135 0.89 3.25 -2.84
N LEU A 136 1.11 4.32 -3.62
CA LEU A 136 2.39 4.61 -4.23
C LEU A 136 3.33 5.21 -3.19
N LEU A 137 4.60 4.80 -3.24
CA LEU A 137 5.65 5.29 -2.35
C LEU A 137 6.59 6.17 -3.15
N ALA A 138 6.67 7.45 -2.80
CA ALA A 138 7.65 8.36 -3.36
C ALA A 138 9.04 8.16 -2.72
N GLU A 139 10.10 8.54 -3.43
CA GLU A 139 11.49 8.43 -2.94
C GLU A 139 11.74 9.16 -1.61
N ASP A 140 10.99 10.23 -1.32
CA ASP A 140 11.08 11.00 -0.07
C ASP A 140 10.33 10.35 1.11
N GLY A 141 9.71 9.19 0.88
CA GLY A 141 8.94 8.44 1.88
C GLY A 141 7.47 8.83 1.96
N THR A 142 7.00 9.77 1.13
CA THR A 142 5.58 10.16 1.02
C THR A 142 4.76 9.03 0.40
N VAL A 143 3.62 8.71 1.00
CA VAL A 143 2.66 7.76 0.44
C VAL A 143 1.51 8.50 -0.23
N LYS A 144 1.21 8.12 -1.48
CA LYS A 144 0.12 8.69 -2.28
C LYS A 144 -0.90 7.62 -2.66
N ILE A 145 -2.17 7.94 -2.48
CA ILE A 145 -3.30 7.12 -2.90
C ILE A 145 -3.52 7.34 -4.39
N ALA A 146 -3.36 6.27 -5.17
CA ALA A 146 -3.67 6.23 -6.60
C ALA A 146 -4.97 5.47 -6.84
N ASP A 147 -5.53 5.59 -8.04
CA ASP A 147 -6.63 4.73 -8.50
C ASP A 147 -7.91 4.79 -7.63
N PHE A 148 -8.33 6.00 -7.25
CA PHE A 148 -9.71 6.23 -6.84
C PHE A 148 -10.62 5.55 -7.86
N GLY A 149 -11.57 4.73 -7.41
CA GLY A 149 -12.22 3.67 -8.18
C GLY A 149 -13.10 4.07 -9.37
N ILE A 150 -12.57 4.92 -10.27
CA ILE A 150 -13.15 5.51 -11.48
C ILE A 150 -13.72 4.44 -12.44
N ALA A 151 -13.32 3.18 -12.27
CA ALA A 151 -13.76 2.04 -13.09
C ALA A 151 -14.78 1.10 -12.40
N ARG A 152 -15.01 1.19 -11.07
CA ARG A 152 -15.80 0.18 -10.34
C ARG A 152 -17.30 0.45 -10.25
N LEU A 153 -17.78 1.64 -10.61
CA LEU A 153 -19.22 1.91 -10.70
C LEU A 153 -19.90 1.25 -11.90
N LEU A 154 -19.11 0.78 -12.88
CA LEU A 154 -19.60 -0.10 -13.94
C LEU A 154 -20.05 -1.46 -13.36
N ASP A 155 -19.40 -1.93 -12.29
CA ASP A 155 -19.70 -3.21 -11.62
C ASP A 155 -20.74 -3.10 -10.48
N ASP A 156 -21.06 -1.88 -10.01
CA ASP A 156 -22.08 -1.69 -8.95
C ASP A 156 -23.51 -1.99 -9.47
N SER A 157 -23.67 -2.24 -10.78
CA SER A 157 -24.89 -2.78 -11.37
C SER A 157 -24.85 -4.32 -11.30
N ALA A 158 -25.19 -4.84 -10.12
CA ALA A 158 -25.31 -6.25 -9.77
C ALA A 158 -23.99 -7.01 -9.53
N ALA A 159 -23.80 -7.41 -8.27
CA ALA A 159 -23.22 -8.70 -7.90
C ALA A 159 -22.00 -9.16 -8.74
N ALA A 160 -20.85 -8.48 -8.61
CA ALA A 160 -19.57 -9.03 -9.07
C ALA A 160 -19.06 -10.19 -8.17
N LEU A 161 -19.96 -11.10 -7.83
CA LEU A 161 -19.74 -12.43 -7.27
C LEU A 161 -19.79 -13.43 -8.43
N THR A 162 -18.96 -13.28 -9.48
CA THR A 162 -18.83 -14.32 -10.51
C THR A 162 -17.47 -14.32 -11.24
N LEU A 163 -16.68 -15.34 -10.93
CA LEU A 163 -15.97 -16.21 -11.90
C LEU A 163 -14.98 -15.59 -12.91
N THR A 164 -14.14 -14.63 -12.51
CA THR A 164 -12.88 -14.38 -13.24
C THR A 164 -11.73 -14.23 -12.25
N GLY A 165 -10.62 -14.94 -12.49
CA GLY A 165 -9.47 -15.05 -11.56
C GLY A 165 -8.78 -13.74 -11.15
N GLN A 166 -9.24 -12.58 -11.63
CA GLN A 166 -8.81 -11.26 -11.16
C GLN A 166 -9.38 -10.89 -9.77
N VAL A 167 -10.42 -11.59 -9.30
CA VAL A 167 -11.06 -11.34 -8.00
C VAL A 167 -10.18 -11.73 -6.80
N LEU A 168 -9.22 -12.65 -6.99
CA LEU A 168 -8.38 -13.19 -5.91
C LEU A 168 -7.53 -12.13 -5.19
N GLY A 169 -7.01 -11.13 -5.91
CA GLY A 169 -6.13 -10.11 -5.31
C GLY A 169 -6.89 -9.00 -4.56
N THR A 170 -8.11 -8.67 -4.97
CA THR A 170 -8.93 -7.65 -4.29
C THR A 170 -9.61 -8.23 -3.05
N SER A 171 -9.97 -9.52 -3.06
CA SER A 171 -10.72 -10.14 -1.96
C SER A 171 -10.01 -10.06 -0.60
N LEU A 172 -8.68 -9.91 -0.57
CA LEU A 172 -7.87 -9.83 0.66
C LEU A 172 -8.07 -8.54 1.46
N TYR A 173 -8.64 -7.50 0.83
CA TYR A 173 -8.86 -6.18 1.44
C TYR A 173 -10.33 -5.77 1.38
N LEU A 174 -11.23 -6.67 0.96
CA LEU A 174 -12.63 -6.32 0.73
C LEU A 174 -13.37 -6.17 2.06
N ALA A 175 -14.08 -5.04 2.21
CA ALA A 175 -14.88 -4.79 3.41
C ALA A 175 -16.06 -5.78 3.55
N PRO A 176 -16.45 -6.15 4.78
CA PRO A 176 -17.53 -7.11 5.06
C PRO A 176 -18.88 -6.75 4.42
N GLU A 177 -19.26 -5.47 4.45
CA GLU A 177 -20.48 -4.95 3.84
C GLU A 177 -20.47 -5.13 2.31
N ARG A 178 -19.32 -4.94 1.66
CA ARG A 178 -19.15 -5.16 0.23
C ARG A 178 -19.23 -6.64 -0.14
N ALA A 179 -18.66 -7.51 0.69
CA ALA A 179 -18.80 -8.95 0.51
C ALA A 179 -20.27 -9.41 0.64
N ARG A 180 -21.10 -8.69 1.41
CA ARG A 180 -22.56 -8.89 1.51
C ARG A 180 -23.36 -8.22 0.38
N GLY A 181 -22.70 -7.57 -0.58
CA GLY A 181 -23.35 -6.86 -1.68
C GLY A 181 -23.93 -5.49 -1.29
N GLN A 182 -23.57 -4.94 -0.13
CA GLN A 182 -23.97 -3.59 0.27
C GLN A 182 -23.06 -2.54 -0.37
N ALA A 183 -23.53 -1.29 -0.44
CA ALA A 183 -22.76 -0.19 -1.01
C ALA A 183 -21.50 0.10 -0.17
N ALA A 184 -20.39 0.44 -0.83
CA ALA A 184 -19.18 0.90 -0.14
C ALA A 184 -19.37 2.33 0.36
N GLY A 185 -18.93 2.59 1.58
CA GLY A 185 -18.86 3.93 2.17
C GLY A 185 -17.45 4.25 2.69
N PRO A 186 -17.27 5.43 3.30
CA PRO A 186 -16.01 5.81 3.95
C PRO A 186 -15.44 4.75 4.91
N ALA A 187 -16.31 4.09 5.67
CA ALA A 187 -15.93 3.02 6.59
C ALA A 187 -15.38 1.77 5.89
N SER A 188 -15.72 1.55 4.60
CA SER A 188 -15.17 0.46 3.79
C SER A 188 -13.70 0.72 3.45
N ASP A 189 -13.34 1.98 3.14
CA ASP A 189 -11.95 2.36 2.89
C ASP A 189 -11.08 2.25 4.14
N VAL A 190 -11.62 2.62 5.31
CA VAL A 190 -10.94 2.46 6.61
C VAL A 190 -10.67 0.99 6.90
N TYR A 191 -11.64 0.11 6.65
CA TYR A 191 -11.45 -1.33 6.81
C TYR A 191 -10.33 -1.87 5.92
N ALA A 192 -10.36 -1.51 4.64
CA ALA A 192 -9.35 -1.91 3.67
C ALA A 192 -7.96 -1.38 4.04
N LEU A 193 -7.86 -0.13 4.53
CA LEU A 193 -6.62 0.40 5.10
C LEU A 193 -6.16 -0.43 6.31
N GLY A 194 -7.08 -0.83 7.19
CA GLY A 194 -6.78 -1.72 8.32
C GLY A 194 -6.16 -3.04 7.87
N CYS A 195 -6.69 -3.64 6.79
CA CYS A 195 -6.12 -4.85 6.18
C CYS A 195 -4.71 -4.61 5.65
N VAL A 196 -4.48 -3.49 4.96
CA VAL A 196 -3.15 -3.12 4.45
C VAL A 196 -2.15 -2.94 5.59
N LEU A 197 -2.47 -2.14 6.60
CA LEU A 197 -1.56 -1.88 7.72
C LEU A 197 -1.26 -3.15 8.53
N TYR A 198 -2.26 -4.03 8.68
CA TYR A 198 -2.07 -5.35 9.27
C TYR A 198 -1.05 -6.17 8.47
N GLU A 199 -1.17 -6.18 7.14
CA GLU A 199 -0.25 -6.89 6.26
C GLU A 199 1.16 -6.31 6.31
N LEU A 200 1.30 -4.98 6.25
CA LEU A 200 2.61 -4.34 6.37
C LEU A 200 3.28 -4.65 7.70
N LEU A 201 2.52 -4.77 8.79
CA LEU A 201 3.06 -5.08 10.11
C LEU A 201 3.45 -6.55 10.28
N THR A 202 2.66 -7.47 9.73
CA THR A 202 2.77 -8.92 10.00
C THR A 202 3.36 -9.73 8.85
N GLY A 203 3.46 -9.14 7.66
CA GLY A 203 3.88 -9.80 6.42
C GLY A 203 2.79 -10.56 5.69
N ARG A 204 1.55 -10.59 6.20
CA ARG A 204 0.42 -11.28 5.57
C ARG A 204 -0.91 -10.59 5.87
N PRO A 205 -1.89 -10.63 4.97
CA PRO A 205 -3.20 -10.02 5.24
C PRO A 205 -3.92 -10.74 6.38
N PRO A 206 -4.93 -10.09 7.00
CA PRO A 206 -5.64 -10.65 8.16
C PRO A 206 -6.36 -11.97 7.85
N PHE A 207 -6.79 -12.15 6.59
CA PHE A 207 -7.38 -13.39 6.10
C PHE A 207 -6.70 -13.78 4.78
N ASP A 208 -5.69 -14.63 4.90
CA ASP A 208 -4.96 -15.19 3.77
C ASP A 208 -5.45 -16.63 3.55
N GLU A 209 -6.43 -16.77 2.66
CA GLU A 209 -7.05 -18.04 2.30
C GLU A 209 -6.75 -18.36 0.83
N HIS A 210 -6.51 -19.63 0.50
CA HIS A 210 -6.20 -20.06 -0.88
C HIS A 210 -7.39 -19.94 -1.85
N SER A 211 -8.57 -19.55 -1.36
CA SER A 211 -9.80 -19.36 -2.14
C SER A 211 -10.37 -17.96 -1.89
N ALA A 212 -10.65 -17.22 -2.96
CA ALA A 212 -11.29 -15.90 -2.88
C ALA A 212 -12.61 -15.96 -2.09
N VAL A 213 -13.44 -16.99 -2.32
CA VAL A 213 -14.71 -17.16 -1.61
C VAL A 213 -14.49 -17.39 -0.12
N ALA A 214 -13.46 -18.16 0.24
CA ALA A 214 -13.11 -18.38 1.64
C ALA A 214 -12.63 -17.08 2.30
N ALA A 215 -11.76 -16.31 1.65
CA ALA A 215 -11.32 -15.00 2.14
C ALA A 215 -12.51 -14.06 2.38
N LEU A 216 -13.47 -13.99 1.45
CA LEU A 216 -14.69 -13.20 1.60
C LEU A 216 -15.52 -13.62 2.82
N LEU A 217 -15.74 -14.92 3.01
CA LEU A 217 -16.46 -15.43 4.18
C LEU A 217 -15.74 -15.07 5.50
N ARG A 218 -14.39 -15.15 5.52
CA ARG A 218 -13.60 -14.73 6.69
C ARG A 218 -13.77 -13.24 6.99
N HIS A 219 -13.74 -12.39 5.98
CA HIS A 219 -14.01 -10.97 6.16
C HIS A 219 -15.39 -10.74 6.79
N VAL A 220 -16.40 -11.52 6.40
CA VAL A 220 -17.78 -11.40 6.92
C VAL A 220 -17.92 -11.91 8.36
N GLU A 221 -17.31 -13.04 8.71
CA GLU A 221 -17.69 -13.82 9.90
C GLU A 221 -16.57 -13.97 10.94
N THR A 222 -15.31 -13.96 10.52
CA THR A 222 -14.18 -14.34 11.40
C THR A 222 -13.48 -13.11 11.95
N PRO A 223 -13.29 -12.96 13.28
CA PRO A 223 -12.43 -11.92 13.83
C PRO A 223 -10.97 -12.16 13.38
N PRO A 224 -10.20 -11.11 13.06
CA PRO A 224 -8.79 -11.26 12.69
C PRO A 224 -7.97 -11.78 13.87
N ILE A 225 -6.89 -12.51 13.57
CA ILE A 225 -5.89 -12.89 14.56
C ILE A 225 -5.23 -11.60 15.10
N PRO A 226 -5.01 -11.44 16.41
CA PRO A 226 -4.28 -10.28 16.93
C PRO A 226 -2.85 -10.22 16.35
N PRO A 227 -2.38 -9.07 15.84
CA PRO A 227 -1.02 -8.89 15.33
C PRO A 227 0.07 -9.37 16.30
N SER A 228 -0.09 -9.18 17.60
CA SER A 228 0.85 -9.63 18.65
C SER A 228 1.05 -11.15 18.69
N ALA A 229 0.07 -11.92 18.23
CA ALA A 229 0.19 -13.38 18.11
C ALA A 229 1.05 -13.81 16.91
N LEU A 230 1.15 -12.97 15.87
CA LEU A 230 1.97 -13.22 14.69
C LEU A 230 3.36 -12.56 14.78
N ARG A 231 3.42 -11.39 15.40
CA ARG A 231 4.62 -10.59 15.63
C ARG A 231 4.73 -10.21 17.10
N PRO A 232 5.44 -11.03 17.92
CA PRO A 232 5.75 -10.69 19.29
C PRO A 232 6.44 -9.33 19.39
N GLY A 233 6.07 -8.52 20.39
CA GLY A 233 6.58 -7.16 20.56
C GLY A 233 5.80 -6.07 19.81
N THR A 234 4.67 -6.42 19.16
CA THR A 234 3.75 -5.42 18.63
C THR A 234 3.22 -4.52 19.76
N PRO A 235 3.34 -3.17 19.67
CA PRO A 235 2.83 -2.27 20.68
C PRO A 235 1.29 -2.41 20.84
N PRO A 236 0.76 -2.47 22.07
CA PRO A 236 -0.69 -2.62 22.29
C PRO A 236 -1.54 -1.53 21.64
N GLY A 237 -1.00 -0.31 21.53
CA GLY A 237 -1.67 0.80 20.87
C GLY A 237 -1.86 0.59 19.37
N VAL A 238 -0.84 0.02 18.70
CA VAL A 238 -0.88 -0.30 17.26
C VAL A 238 -1.88 -1.41 17.01
N GLU A 239 -1.80 -2.49 17.79
CA GLU A 239 -2.74 -3.61 17.69
C GLU A 239 -4.19 -3.16 17.86
N ARG A 240 -4.49 -2.39 18.91
CA ARG A 240 -5.84 -1.86 19.14
C ARG A 240 -6.33 -1.03 17.95
N CYS A 241 -5.50 -0.13 17.42
CA CYS A 241 -5.86 0.68 16.27
C CYS A 241 -6.25 -0.18 15.06
N LEU A 242 -5.44 -1.19 14.74
CA LEU A 242 -5.70 -2.10 13.63
C LEU A 242 -6.99 -2.91 13.83
N LEU A 243 -7.20 -3.44 15.04
CA LEU A 243 -8.38 -4.25 15.35
C LEU A 243 -9.67 -3.43 15.33
N GLU A 244 -9.63 -2.16 15.76
CA GLU A 244 -10.78 -1.25 15.69
C GLU A 244 -11.15 -0.89 14.23
N MET A 245 -10.16 -0.74 13.35
CA MET A 245 -10.40 -0.56 11.90
C MET A 245 -11.01 -1.83 11.25
N LEU A 246 -10.69 -3.01 11.78
CA LEU A 246 -11.13 -4.31 11.27
C LEU A 246 -12.43 -4.84 11.89
N VAL A 247 -13.14 -4.01 12.67
CA VAL A 247 -14.47 -4.33 13.19
C VAL A 247 -15.44 -4.59 12.04
N LYS A 248 -16.31 -5.60 12.19
CA LYS A 248 -17.17 -6.06 11.10
C LYS A 248 -18.29 -5.09 10.76
N ASP A 249 -18.85 -4.46 11.78
CA ASP A 249 -19.87 -3.43 11.64
C ASP A 249 -19.23 -2.10 11.20
N PRO A 250 -19.58 -1.55 10.02
CA PRO A 250 -19.02 -0.29 9.55
C PRO A 250 -19.34 0.91 10.46
N GLU A 251 -20.44 0.90 11.20
CA GLU A 251 -20.82 2.02 12.09
C GLU A 251 -19.95 2.11 13.34
N GLN A 252 -19.30 1.00 13.70
CA GLN A 252 -18.40 0.91 14.86
C GLN A 252 -16.93 1.22 14.49
N ARG A 253 -16.62 1.42 13.20
CA ARG A 253 -15.27 1.73 12.75
C ARG A 253 -14.98 3.22 12.96
N PRO A 254 -13.73 3.58 13.29
CA PRO A 254 -13.33 4.98 13.36
C PRO A 254 -13.40 5.64 11.97
N PRO A 255 -13.72 6.94 11.89
CA PRO A 255 -13.51 7.71 10.67
C PRO A 255 -12.02 7.87 10.36
N ALA A 256 -11.68 8.14 9.09
CA ALA A 256 -10.29 8.29 8.65
C ALA A 256 -9.54 9.42 9.39
N SER A 257 -10.20 10.53 9.73
CA SER A 257 -9.63 11.60 10.55
C SER A 257 -9.17 11.12 11.93
N GLN A 258 -9.93 10.22 12.56
CA GLN A 258 -9.59 9.65 13.86
C GLN A 258 -8.40 8.68 13.75
N VAL A 259 -8.36 7.85 12.71
CA VAL A 259 -7.21 6.97 12.42
C VAL A 259 -5.93 7.80 12.23
N ALA A 260 -6.00 8.90 11.49
CA ALA A 260 -4.85 9.79 11.28
C ALA A 260 -4.33 10.39 12.60
N SER A 261 -5.24 10.82 13.48
CA SER A 261 -4.91 11.36 14.81
C SER A 261 -4.28 10.31 15.72
N TRP A 262 -4.82 9.10 15.75
CA TRP A 262 -4.29 7.99 16.54
C TRP A 262 -2.88 7.61 16.10
N CYS A 263 -2.68 7.43 14.80
CA CYS A 263 -1.37 7.06 14.27
C CYS A 263 -0.31 8.11 14.62
N ARG A 264 -0.63 9.40 14.45
CA ARG A 264 0.26 10.50 14.83
C ARG A 264 0.55 10.53 16.33
N SER A 265 -0.47 10.36 17.16
CA SER A 265 -0.31 10.40 18.62
C SER A 265 0.55 9.24 19.11
N ALA A 266 0.41 8.06 18.51
CA ALA A 266 1.23 6.90 18.84
C ALA A 266 2.71 7.11 18.50
N ILE A 267 3.01 7.69 17.33
CA ILE A 267 4.39 8.04 16.93
C ILE A 267 5.02 9.02 17.93
N LEU A 268 4.29 10.08 18.31
CA LEU A 268 4.79 11.08 19.25
C LEU A 268 5.04 10.49 20.65
N ALA A 269 4.18 9.58 21.12
CA ALA A 269 4.34 8.93 22.40
C ALA A 269 5.61 8.06 22.45
N GLU A 270 5.92 7.32 21.38
CA GLU A 270 7.16 6.53 21.28
C GLU A 270 8.42 7.41 21.30
N GLN A 271 8.38 8.57 20.63
CA GLN A 271 9.49 9.54 20.65
C GLN A 271 9.74 10.10 22.05
N GLN A 272 8.69 10.44 22.80
CA GLN A 272 8.82 10.93 24.18
C GLN A 272 9.41 9.90 25.14
N VAL A 273 9.11 8.60 24.96
CA VAL A 273 9.71 7.53 25.78
C VAL A 273 11.18 7.33 25.44
N THR A 274 11.58 7.54 24.17
CA THR A 274 12.96 7.39 23.72
C THR A 274 13.85 8.56 24.16
N ASP A 275 13.29 9.77 24.23
CA ASP A 275 13.98 10.98 24.71
C ASP A 275 14.10 11.05 26.25
N GLN A 276 13.35 10.22 26.98
CA GLN A 276 13.59 10.02 28.41
C GLN A 276 14.76 9.04 28.61
N GLU A 277 15.98 9.60 28.59
CA GLU A 277 17.18 8.94 29.09
C GLU A 277 16.87 8.27 30.44
N PRO A 278 17.18 6.97 30.64
CA PRO A 278 16.88 6.31 31.89
C PRO A 278 17.49 7.11 33.05
N PRO A 279 16.76 7.37 34.15
CA PRO A 279 17.36 8.04 35.29
C PRO A 279 18.60 7.25 35.68
N ALA A 280 19.76 7.90 35.61
CA ALA A 280 21.03 7.35 36.02
C ALA A 280 20.79 6.60 37.33
N ALA A 281 20.94 5.27 37.28
CA ALA A 281 20.73 4.45 38.45
C ALA A 281 21.66 4.98 39.54
N THR A 282 21.08 5.64 40.54
CA THR A 282 21.79 6.04 41.75
C THR A 282 22.36 4.76 42.33
N CYS A 283 23.66 4.52 42.13
CA CYS A 283 24.35 3.38 42.69
C CYS A 283 24.15 3.43 44.20
N THR A 284 23.32 2.53 44.72
CA THR A 284 23.20 2.29 46.16
C THR A 284 24.57 1.93 46.69
N ALA A 285 25.07 2.73 47.63
CA ALA A 285 26.38 2.57 48.24
C ALA A 285 26.58 1.11 48.72
N THR A 286 27.63 0.48 48.21
CA THR A 286 28.11 -0.82 48.65
C THR A 286 28.64 -0.69 50.09
N VAL A 287 28.00 -1.37 51.03
CA VAL A 287 28.56 -1.63 52.36
C VAL A 287 29.68 -2.65 52.21
N PRO A 288 30.92 -2.41 52.68
CA PRO A 288 31.99 -3.42 52.60
C PRO A 288 31.75 -4.51 53.65
N LEU A 289 31.71 -5.77 53.22
CA LEU A 289 31.80 -6.95 54.08
C LEU A 289 33.27 -7.22 54.46
N PRO A 290 33.55 -7.76 55.66
CA PRO A 290 34.90 -8.03 56.11
C PRO A 290 35.52 -9.22 55.37
N VAL A 291 36.82 -9.08 55.07
CA VAL A 291 37.66 -10.04 54.36
C VAL A 291 37.82 -11.32 55.19
N ALA A 292 37.42 -12.46 54.64
CA ALA A 292 37.76 -13.77 55.14
C ALA A 292 38.85 -14.43 54.27
N GLU A 293 39.73 -15.12 54.95
CA GLU A 293 41.05 -15.58 54.53
C GLU A 293 41.01 -16.75 53.53
N SER A 294 41.99 -16.72 52.62
CA SER A 294 42.39 -17.67 51.57
C SER A 294 42.03 -19.15 51.77
N ALA A 295 41.41 -19.74 50.73
CA ALA A 295 41.63 -21.14 50.36
C ALA A 295 41.81 -21.28 48.84
N TYR A 296 42.99 -21.76 48.48
CA TYR A 296 43.48 -22.09 47.14
C TYR A 296 42.59 -23.13 46.43
N VAL A 297 42.24 -22.89 45.17
CA VAL A 297 41.64 -23.88 44.25
C VAL A 297 42.44 -23.88 42.95
N PRO A 298 42.88 -25.05 42.45
CA PRO A 298 43.80 -25.14 41.32
C PRO A 298 43.14 -24.90 39.96
N GLU A 299 43.96 -24.36 39.05
CA GLU A 299 43.65 -23.98 37.67
C GLU A 299 43.30 -25.19 36.78
N PRO A 300 42.20 -25.16 36.01
CA PRO A 300 41.96 -26.13 34.94
C PRO A 300 42.57 -25.68 33.61
N ALA A 301 43.13 -26.66 32.90
CA ALA A 301 43.90 -26.62 31.66
C ALA A 301 43.20 -25.92 30.45
N PRO A 302 43.98 -25.47 29.43
CA PRO A 302 43.47 -24.67 28.32
C PRO A 302 42.65 -25.50 27.31
N VAL A 303 41.54 -24.93 26.85
CA VAL A 303 40.70 -25.44 25.76
C VAL A 303 41.16 -24.79 24.44
N PRO A 304 41.28 -25.53 23.32
CA PRO A 304 41.82 -25.01 22.08
C PRO A 304 40.88 -24.04 21.34
N GLU A 305 41.49 -23.01 20.76
CA GLU A 305 40.95 -21.92 19.96
C GLU A 305 40.32 -22.45 18.65
N ARG A 306 39.02 -22.20 18.43
CA ARG A 306 38.37 -22.41 17.13
C ARG A 306 38.29 -21.10 16.36
N ALA A 307 38.99 -21.11 15.23
CA ALA A 307 39.07 -20.16 14.13
C ALA A 307 37.92 -19.15 13.99
N ALA A 308 38.30 -17.86 14.00
CA ALA A 308 37.51 -16.76 13.50
C ALA A 308 37.04 -17.02 12.07
N HIS A 309 35.72 -17.08 11.86
CA HIS A 309 35.14 -16.88 10.54
C HIS A 309 35.02 -15.38 10.26
N ALA A 310 35.57 -15.01 9.10
CA ALA A 310 35.69 -13.65 8.61
C ALA A 310 34.35 -12.93 8.49
N ALA A 311 34.34 -11.66 8.88
CA ALA A 311 33.29 -10.71 8.57
C ALA A 311 33.20 -10.49 7.03
N PRO A 312 32.00 -10.46 6.43
CA PRO A 312 31.87 -9.99 5.05
C PRO A 312 32.02 -8.46 5.01
N ARG A 313 32.93 -7.99 4.16
CA ARG A 313 33.08 -6.57 3.77
C ARG A 313 31.87 -6.10 2.95
N PRO A 314 31.55 -4.78 2.98
CA PRO A 314 30.37 -4.23 2.32
C PRO A 314 30.47 -4.33 0.80
N PHE A 315 29.41 -4.84 0.16
CA PHE A 315 29.30 -4.82 -1.30
C PHE A 315 28.79 -3.47 -1.80
N ALA A 316 29.53 -2.93 -2.76
CA ALA A 316 29.31 -1.66 -3.40
C ALA A 316 28.07 -1.65 -4.30
N ARG A 317 27.42 -0.48 -4.34
CA ARG A 317 26.37 -0.09 -5.29
C ARG A 317 26.88 -0.19 -6.74
N ALA A 318 26.15 -0.91 -7.62
CA ALA A 318 26.29 -0.76 -9.07
C ALA A 318 25.20 -1.50 -9.88
N HIS A 319 24.50 -0.71 -10.72
CA HIS A 319 24.01 -1.03 -12.08
C HIS A 319 22.98 -2.15 -12.32
N TRP A 320 21.68 -1.83 -12.18
CA TRP A 320 20.57 -2.72 -12.60
C TRP A 320 19.91 -2.38 -13.95
N TRP A 321 20.34 -1.34 -14.66
CA TRP A 321 19.74 -0.93 -15.96
C TRP A 321 20.40 -1.56 -17.21
N ALA A 322 21.14 -2.67 -17.08
CA ALA A 322 21.87 -3.28 -18.22
C ALA A 322 21.31 -4.64 -18.70
N SER A 323 20.38 -5.27 -17.97
CA SER A 323 19.85 -6.61 -18.31
C SER A 323 18.50 -6.58 -19.06
N ALA A 324 17.76 -5.46 -19.05
CA ALA A 324 16.48 -5.33 -19.75
C ALA A 324 16.61 -5.15 -21.28
N ARG A 325 17.79 -4.76 -21.79
CA ARG A 325 18.01 -4.45 -23.22
C ARG A 325 18.10 -5.66 -24.16
N ARG A 326 18.16 -6.90 -23.65
CA ARG A 326 18.36 -8.09 -24.50
C ARG A 326 17.14 -8.99 -24.73
N ARG A 327 16.00 -8.74 -24.07
CA ARG A 327 14.77 -9.53 -24.29
C ARG A 327 13.62 -8.75 -24.96
N ALA A 328 13.70 -7.42 -25.04
CA ALA A 328 12.68 -6.59 -25.70
C ALA A 328 12.81 -6.49 -27.23
N ARG A 329 13.90 -7.02 -27.83
CA ARG A 329 14.15 -6.89 -29.29
C ARG A 329 13.58 -8.03 -30.15
N ALA A 330 12.88 -9.00 -29.57
CA ALA A 330 12.38 -10.18 -30.29
C ALA A 330 10.85 -10.24 -30.49
N LEU A 331 10.10 -9.20 -30.08
CA LEU A 331 8.63 -9.18 -30.16
C LEU A 331 8.07 -7.97 -30.96
N VAL A 332 8.92 -7.21 -31.65
CA VAL A 332 8.52 -5.96 -32.36
C VAL A 332 8.22 -6.18 -33.86
N GLU A 333 8.30 -7.40 -34.39
CA GLU A 333 8.11 -7.66 -35.83
C GLU A 333 7.03 -8.72 -36.13
N GLN A 334 5.78 -8.48 -35.71
CA GLN A 334 4.62 -9.21 -36.24
C GLN A 334 3.51 -8.22 -36.61
N PRO A 335 3.12 -8.08 -37.89
CA PRO A 335 2.01 -7.24 -38.29
C PRO A 335 0.66 -7.88 -37.95
N ILE A 336 -0.31 -7.04 -37.57
CA ILE A 336 -1.69 -7.37 -37.22
C ILE A 336 -2.45 -7.84 -38.48
N PRO A 337 -3.15 -8.99 -38.49
CA PRO A 337 -3.94 -9.41 -39.65
C PRO A 337 -5.26 -8.64 -39.75
N ALA A 338 -5.59 -8.20 -40.97
CA ALA A 338 -6.84 -7.54 -41.31
C ALA A 338 -8.03 -8.52 -41.27
N VAL A 339 -9.17 -8.05 -40.76
CA VAL A 339 -10.45 -8.78 -40.70
C VAL A 339 -11.16 -8.64 -42.05
N PRO A 340 -11.64 -9.73 -42.68
CA PRO A 340 -12.39 -9.65 -43.93
C PRO A 340 -13.86 -9.26 -43.69
N GLU A 341 -14.43 -8.54 -44.68
CA GLU A 341 -15.85 -8.13 -44.78
C GLU A 341 -16.84 -9.31 -44.72
#